data_AF-A0A7D9IS30-F1
#
_entry.id   AF-A0A7D9IS30-F1
#
_cell.length_a   1.000
_cell.length_b   1.000
_cell.length_c   1.000
_cell.angle_alpha   90.00
_cell.angle_beta   90.00
_cell.angle_gamma   90.00
#
_symmetry.space_group_name_H-M   'P 1'
#
loop_
_entity.id
_entity.type
_entity.pdbx_description
1 polymer ?
#
loop_
_entity_poly.entity_id
_entity_poly.type
_entity_poly.pdbx_seq_one_letter_code
_entity_poly.pdbx_strand_id
1 'polypeptide(L)'
;MQNTRVTLDQITSFKDFLKHIDKLQFPNQMGCILESRYLQHLLVVTQNEAAVIRLNFWLQQALYEELVCAPSGVTRERVTKFLEALLNFVSFYQKPLASLESCLAQYLLTWNGVDYQTLIFLLVSQLQIKPFQKLNDLVLEPIRKLFFCSSVEFKCQVLSCLTEMLLTLARSTLVTAMEEDKPSQSTSATPLSVNDLPMSNNETRETCLVIKGLIGFVNRICTVASQMESDHILLQHCILCFFEQVSILHKNYPSVWLFYIPSSAIIYRLLFASNPMAVSRLCNLIVNYKETFESLKRAQLSSAEGDVFDGLENVDRFNRHLLDISDSIWRNKAFEDRSKSLCYNIPR
;
A
#
# COMPACT_ATOMS: atom_id res chain seq x y z
N MET A 1 -9.83 29.19 36.04
CA MET A 1 -10.53 27.93 36.36
C MET A 1 -9.55 26.79 36.10
N GLN A 2 -9.17 26.04 37.14
CA GLN A 2 -8.10 25.03 37.06
C GLN A 2 -8.54 23.84 36.19
N ASN A 3 -7.79 23.60 35.11
CA ASN A 3 -7.88 22.41 34.27
C ASN A 3 -7.44 21.17 35.10
N THR A 4 -8.36 20.57 35.84
CA THR A 4 -8.14 19.30 36.55
C THR A 4 -8.07 18.18 35.53
N ARG A 5 -6.85 17.92 35.09
CA ARG A 5 -6.53 16.83 34.19
C ARG A 5 -6.45 15.51 34.97
N VAL A 6 -7.09 14.47 34.47
CA VAL A 6 -7.26 13.16 35.13
C VAL A 6 -6.24 12.17 34.55
N THR A 7 -5.61 11.35 35.39
CA THR A 7 -4.69 10.29 34.97
C THR A 7 -5.45 8.97 34.74
N LEU A 8 -4.92 8.10 33.88
CA LEU A 8 -5.59 6.83 33.53
C LEU A 8 -5.79 5.90 34.72
N ASP A 9 -4.92 5.96 35.73
CA ASP A 9 -5.02 5.16 36.95
C ASP A 9 -6.30 5.46 37.75
N GLN A 10 -6.93 6.62 37.51
CA GLN A 10 -8.17 7.04 38.18
C GLN A 10 -9.44 6.52 37.48
N ILE A 11 -9.29 5.84 36.34
CA ILE A 11 -10.41 5.34 35.54
C ILE A 11 -10.60 3.85 35.78
N THR A 12 -11.72 3.49 36.40
CA THR A 12 -12.05 2.09 36.73
C THR A 12 -13.10 1.48 35.81
N SER A 13 -13.79 2.29 34.99
CA SER A 13 -14.86 1.85 34.08
C SER A 13 -14.86 2.61 32.76
N PHE A 14 -15.28 1.94 31.68
CA PHE A 14 -15.45 2.56 30.35
C PHE A 14 -16.42 3.74 30.37
N LYS A 15 -17.46 3.69 31.21
CA LYS A 15 -18.41 4.81 31.34
C LYS A 15 -17.76 6.05 31.95
N ASP A 16 -16.79 5.88 32.84
CA ASP A 16 -16.04 6.99 33.42
C ASP A 16 -14.92 7.47 32.49
N PHE A 17 -14.34 6.58 31.68
CA PHE A 17 -13.48 7.00 30.57
C PHE A 17 -14.18 8.00 29.66
N LEU A 18 -15.39 7.66 29.17
CA LEU A 18 -16.17 8.53 28.27
C LEU A 18 -16.47 9.91 28.88
N LYS A 19 -16.74 9.99 30.19
CA LYS A 19 -17.02 11.27 30.88
C LYS A 19 -15.79 12.18 30.98
N HIS A 20 -14.60 11.60 30.96
CA HIS A 20 -13.34 12.31 31.21
C HIS A 20 -12.41 12.36 29.99
N ILE A 21 -12.87 11.98 28.78
CA ILE A 21 -12.11 12.01 27.53
C ILE A 21 -11.36 13.34 27.34
N ASP A 22 -12.06 14.46 27.53
CA ASP A 22 -11.47 15.80 27.29
C ASP A 22 -10.44 16.22 28.35
N LYS A 23 -10.42 15.55 29.50
CA LYS A 23 -9.57 15.88 30.65
C LYS A 23 -8.42 14.90 30.86
N LEU A 24 -8.35 13.84 30.07
CA LEU A 24 -7.35 12.80 30.23
C LEU A 24 -5.96 13.26 29.77
N GLN A 25 -4.95 13.00 30.61
CA GLN A 25 -3.54 13.15 30.23
C GLN A 25 -2.95 11.86 29.70
N PHE A 26 -2.17 11.98 28.63
CA PHE A 26 -1.30 10.90 28.18
C PHE A 26 -0.18 10.65 29.20
N PRO A 27 0.16 9.38 29.48
CA PRO A 27 1.27 9.01 30.35
C PRO A 27 2.60 9.59 29.85
N ASN A 28 3.56 9.73 30.75
CA ASN A 28 4.94 10.09 30.36
C ASN A 28 5.65 8.93 29.66
N GLN A 29 5.33 7.69 30.03
CA GLN A 29 5.83 6.49 29.36
C GLN A 29 4.99 6.18 28.12
N MET A 30 5.40 6.73 26.97
CA MET A 30 4.64 6.59 25.72
C MET A 30 4.56 5.15 25.21
N GLY A 31 5.49 4.27 25.61
CA GLY A 31 5.46 2.85 25.26
C GLY A 31 4.18 2.11 25.69
N CYS A 32 3.54 2.54 26.78
CA CYS A 32 2.28 1.96 27.26
C CYS A 32 1.12 2.13 26.27
N ILE A 33 1.22 3.06 25.32
CA ILE A 33 0.23 3.25 24.26
C ILE A 33 0.21 2.03 23.32
N LEU A 34 1.34 1.35 23.11
CA LEU A 34 1.37 0.17 22.24
C LEU A 34 0.58 -1.01 22.84
N GLU A 35 0.54 -1.12 24.17
CA GLU A 35 -0.10 -2.24 24.87
C GLU A 35 -1.57 -1.96 25.22
N SER A 36 -1.94 -0.71 25.52
CA SER A 36 -3.27 -0.37 26.02
C SER A 36 -4.21 0.14 24.92
N ARG A 37 -5.26 -0.65 24.60
CA ARG A 37 -6.30 -0.26 23.65
C ARG A 37 -7.00 1.06 24.02
N TYR A 38 -7.22 1.33 25.31
CA TYR A 38 -7.86 2.58 25.77
C TYR A 38 -7.05 3.81 25.39
N LEU A 39 -5.72 3.74 25.54
CA LEU A 39 -4.80 4.81 25.17
C LEU A 39 -4.78 5.04 23.66
N GLN A 40 -4.86 3.96 22.88
CA GLN A 40 -4.90 4.04 21.43
C GLN A 40 -6.19 4.71 20.96
N HIS A 41 -7.35 4.35 21.54
CA HIS A 41 -8.61 5.03 21.26
C HIS A 41 -8.55 6.51 21.65
N LEU A 42 -7.99 6.84 22.82
CA LEU A 42 -7.80 8.24 23.22
C LEU A 42 -6.95 9.01 22.20
N LEU A 43 -5.86 8.41 21.72
CA LEU A 43 -4.98 9.04 20.73
C LEU A 43 -5.73 9.32 19.42
N VAL A 44 -6.52 8.37 18.93
CA VAL A 44 -7.30 8.51 17.70
C VAL A 44 -8.42 9.54 17.85
N VAL A 45 -9.10 9.58 19.00
CA VAL A 45 -10.25 10.48 19.24
C VAL A 45 -9.79 11.91 19.51
N THR A 46 -8.81 12.12 20.40
CA THR A 46 -8.36 13.45 20.79
C THR A 46 -7.46 14.10 19.74
N GLN A 47 -6.85 13.31 18.85
CA GLN A 47 -5.92 13.77 17.80
C GLN A 47 -4.83 14.72 18.34
N ASN A 48 -4.35 14.47 19.55
CA ASN A 48 -3.40 15.35 20.23
C ASN A 48 -2.02 15.28 19.57
N GLU A 49 -1.67 16.29 18.77
CA GLU A 49 -0.39 16.36 18.05
C GLU A 49 0.82 16.26 18.98
N ALA A 50 0.79 16.90 20.15
CA ALA A 50 1.90 16.83 21.11
C ALA A 50 2.09 15.43 21.70
N ALA A 51 1.02 14.63 21.81
CA ALA A 51 1.12 13.23 22.21
C ALA A 51 1.72 12.37 21.09
N VAL A 52 1.32 12.61 19.84
CA VAL A 52 1.85 11.92 18.65
C VAL A 52 3.33 12.22 18.45
N ILE A 53 3.78 13.47 18.64
CA ILE A 53 5.20 13.85 18.55
C ILE A 53 6.01 13.14 19.64
N ARG A 54 5.53 13.12 20.89
CA ARG A 54 6.19 12.41 21.99
C ARG A 54 6.27 10.91 21.74
N LEU A 55 5.20 10.31 21.22
CA LEU A 55 5.17 8.90 20.83
C LEU A 55 6.18 8.61 19.71
N ASN A 56 6.23 9.47 18.68
CA ASN A 56 7.20 9.35 17.60
C ASN A 56 8.64 9.40 18.12
N PHE A 57 8.99 10.39 18.93
CA PHE A 57 10.33 10.50 19.51
C PHE A 57 10.71 9.26 20.34
N TRP A 58 9.80 8.77 21.18
CA TRP A 58 10.01 7.55 21.94
C TRP A 58 10.18 6.32 21.03
N LEU A 59 9.33 6.21 20.00
CA LEU A 59 9.35 5.09 19.06
C LEU A 59 10.63 5.06 18.24
N GLN A 60 11.15 6.22 17.83
CA GLN A 60 12.42 6.34 17.11
C GLN A 60 13.57 5.76 17.93
N GLN A 61 13.65 6.12 19.21
CA GLN A 61 14.68 5.62 20.12
C GLN A 61 14.52 4.11 20.35
N ALA A 62 13.31 3.66 20.66
CA ALA A 62 13.03 2.25 20.94
C ALA A 62 13.32 1.35 19.72
N LEU A 63 12.91 1.76 18.51
CA LEU A 63 13.19 1.03 17.28
C LEU A 63 14.68 0.97 16.98
N TYR A 64 15.40 2.09 17.16
CA TYR A 64 16.84 2.12 16.92
C TYR A 64 17.59 1.19 17.88
N GLU A 65 17.23 1.17 19.16
CA GLU A 65 17.82 0.28 20.15
C GLU A 65 17.54 -1.20 19.87
N GLU A 66 16.28 -1.56 19.54
CA GLU A 66 15.87 -2.96 19.36
C GLU A 66 16.22 -3.55 17.98
N LEU A 67 16.31 -2.73 16.92
CA LEU A 67 16.59 -3.20 15.55
C LEU A 67 18.02 -2.92 15.06
N VAL A 68 18.58 -1.74 15.38
CA VAL A 68 19.86 -1.29 14.80
C VAL A 68 21.03 -1.53 15.76
N CYS A 69 20.86 -1.19 17.03
CA CYS A 69 21.92 -1.29 18.04
C CYS A 69 21.91 -2.58 18.86
N ALA A 70 20.95 -3.49 18.62
CA ALA A 70 20.75 -4.66 19.48
C ALA A 70 22.05 -5.47 19.67
N PRO A 71 22.62 -5.52 20.88
CA PRO A 71 23.78 -6.36 21.15
C PRO A 71 23.40 -7.82 20.97
N SER A 72 24.38 -8.66 20.63
CA SER A 72 24.26 -10.10 20.32
C SER A 72 23.65 -10.99 21.42
N GLY A 73 23.13 -10.40 22.51
CA GLY A 73 22.50 -11.06 23.65
C GLY A 73 21.09 -10.56 23.99
N VAL A 74 20.45 -9.69 23.17
CA VAL A 74 19.02 -9.41 23.32
C VAL A 74 18.25 -10.69 23.00
N THR A 75 17.42 -11.17 23.93
CA THR A 75 16.54 -12.32 23.68
C THR A 75 15.63 -11.98 22.51
N ARG A 76 15.74 -12.74 21.41
CA ARG A 76 14.91 -12.63 20.20
C ARG A 76 13.43 -12.44 20.52
N GLU A 77 12.96 -13.07 21.60
CA GLU A 77 11.59 -12.96 22.13
C GLU A 77 11.19 -11.54 22.54
N ARG A 78 12.10 -10.74 23.12
CA ARG A 78 11.81 -9.35 23.51
C ARG A 78 11.53 -8.49 22.29
N VAL A 79 12.40 -8.56 21.29
CA VAL A 79 12.25 -7.83 20.02
C VAL A 79 10.97 -8.27 19.31
N THR A 80 10.72 -9.59 19.25
CA THR A 80 9.48 -10.13 18.66
C THR A 80 8.24 -9.56 19.36
N LYS A 81 8.16 -9.60 20.69
CA LYS A 81 7.00 -9.05 21.45
C LYS A 81 6.81 -7.56 21.20
N PHE A 82 7.91 -6.80 21.16
CA PHE A 82 7.87 -5.37 20.86
C PHE A 82 7.33 -5.10 19.45
N LEU A 83 7.85 -5.81 18.43
CA LEU A 83 7.41 -5.68 17.05
C LEU A 83 5.95 -6.12 16.86
N GLU A 84 5.48 -7.14 17.58
CA GLU A 84 4.08 -7.57 17.58
C GLU A 84 3.17 -6.49 18.19
N ALA A 85 3.54 -5.93 19.34
CA ALA A 85 2.79 -4.84 19.98
C ALA A 85 2.74 -3.61 19.05
N LEU A 86 3.86 -3.28 18.41
CA LEU A 86 3.94 -2.21 17.43
C LEU A 86 3.06 -2.48 16.21
N LEU A 87 3.08 -3.69 15.66
CA LEU A 87 2.26 -4.07 14.52
C LEU A 87 0.76 -3.95 14.86
N ASN A 88 0.35 -4.40 16.05
CA ASN A 88 -1.02 -4.27 16.55
C ASN A 88 -1.44 -2.81 16.74
N PHE A 89 -0.51 -1.95 17.15
CA PHE A 89 -0.75 -0.52 17.25
C PHE A 89 -0.89 0.12 15.86
N VAL A 90 0.03 -0.14 14.94
CA VAL A 90 0.04 0.45 13.59
C VAL A 90 -1.18 0.01 12.79
N SER A 91 -1.56 -1.26 12.85
CA SER A 91 -2.74 -1.80 12.15
C SER A 91 -4.06 -1.16 12.62
N PHE A 92 -4.09 -0.68 13.86
CA PHE A 92 -5.21 0.07 14.41
C PHE A 92 -5.12 1.57 14.16
N TYR A 93 -3.94 2.16 14.33
CA TYR A 93 -3.76 3.61 14.24
C TYR A 93 -3.95 4.09 12.80
N GLN A 94 -3.54 3.28 11.81
CA GLN A 94 -3.71 3.49 10.35
C GLN A 94 -3.24 4.85 9.79
N LYS A 95 -2.57 5.65 10.62
CA LYS A 95 -1.93 6.92 10.24
C LYS A 95 -0.41 6.74 10.14
N PRO A 96 0.25 7.50 9.25
CA PRO A 96 1.70 7.41 9.07
C PRO A 96 2.45 7.79 10.35
N LEU A 97 3.50 7.03 10.66
CA LEU A 97 4.42 7.30 11.75
C LEU A 97 5.82 7.54 11.16
N ALA A 98 6.24 8.80 11.13
CA ALA A 98 7.53 9.20 10.56
C ALA A 98 8.73 8.45 11.18
N SER A 99 8.63 8.12 12.47
CA SER A 99 9.67 7.40 13.21
C SER A 99 9.80 5.94 12.76
N LEU A 100 8.67 5.31 12.45
CA LEU A 100 8.64 3.96 11.91
C LEU A 100 9.22 3.94 10.49
N GLU A 101 8.79 4.88 9.64
CA GLU A 101 9.27 4.99 8.25
C GLU A 101 10.78 5.22 8.18
N SER A 102 11.30 6.16 8.96
CA SER A 102 12.72 6.49 8.97
C SER A 102 13.58 5.35 9.52
N CYS A 103 13.17 4.71 10.61
CA CYS A 103 13.93 3.61 11.20
C CYS A 103 13.89 2.36 10.33
N LEU A 104 12.72 1.97 9.79
CA LEU A 104 12.64 0.82 8.89
C LEU A 104 13.38 1.06 7.57
N ALA A 105 13.34 2.27 7.01
CA ALA A 105 14.14 2.63 5.85
C ALA A 105 15.64 2.44 6.11
N GLN A 106 16.14 2.84 7.28
CA GLN A 106 17.54 2.63 7.65
C GLN A 106 17.86 1.15 7.88
N TYR A 107 16.99 0.42 8.57
CA TYR A 107 17.17 -1.00 8.86
C TYR A 107 17.18 -1.85 7.58
N LEU A 108 16.30 -1.57 6.62
CA LEU A 108 16.23 -2.31 5.35
C LEU A 108 17.51 -2.22 4.52
N LEU A 109 18.32 -1.18 4.69
CA LEU A 109 19.61 -1.05 4.00
C LEU A 109 20.65 -2.07 4.49
N THR A 110 20.53 -2.54 5.73
CA THR A 110 21.45 -3.51 6.36
C THR A 110 20.80 -4.87 6.62
N TRP A 111 19.51 -5.00 6.37
CA TRP A 111 18.74 -6.21 6.65
C TRP A 111 19.17 -7.40 5.77
N ASN A 112 19.33 -8.56 6.41
CA ASN A 112 19.78 -9.81 5.77
C ASN A 112 18.65 -10.60 5.09
N GLY A 113 17.39 -10.20 5.23
CA GLY A 113 16.23 -10.93 4.70
C GLY A 113 15.69 -12.04 5.59
N VAL A 114 16.34 -12.35 6.72
CA VAL A 114 16.00 -13.50 7.58
C VAL A 114 15.46 -13.05 8.94
N ASP A 115 16.03 -12.00 9.52
CA ASP A 115 15.66 -11.57 10.86
C ASP A 115 14.26 -10.96 10.90
N TYR A 116 13.42 -11.52 11.78
CA TYR A 116 12.02 -11.10 12.01
C TYR A 116 11.21 -10.97 10.72
N GLN A 117 11.53 -11.77 9.70
CA GLN A 117 11.08 -11.62 8.32
C GLN A 117 9.58 -11.35 8.18
N THR A 118 8.74 -12.17 8.81
CA THR A 118 7.28 -11.99 8.77
C THR A 118 6.83 -10.65 9.34
N LEU A 119 7.37 -10.24 10.50
CA LEU A 119 7.00 -9.00 11.16
C LEU A 119 7.51 -7.78 10.38
N ILE A 120 8.72 -7.86 9.82
CA ILE A 120 9.28 -6.80 8.98
C ILE A 120 8.43 -6.59 7.73
N PHE A 121 8.05 -7.66 7.02
CA PHE A 121 7.15 -7.52 5.87
C PHE A 121 5.79 -6.93 6.24
N LEU A 122 5.21 -7.37 7.36
CA LEU A 122 3.95 -6.80 7.84
C LEU A 122 4.05 -5.32 8.22
N LEU A 123 5.19 -4.88 8.76
CA LEU A 123 5.42 -3.46 9.05
C LEU A 123 5.70 -2.65 7.78
N VAL A 124 6.47 -3.20 6.84
CA VAL A 124 6.74 -2.58 5.53
C VAL A 124 5.44 -2.37 4.77
N SER A 125 4.50 -3.31 4.84
CA SER A 125 3.20 -3.17 4.18
C SER A 125 2.31 -2.07 4.79
N GLN A 126 2.66 -1.50 5.94
CA GLN A 126 1.94 -0.39 6.56
C GLN A 126 2.53 0.99 6.25
N LEU A 127 3.66 1.07 5.55
CA LEU A 127 4.35 2.33 5.27
C LEU A 127 3.59 3.16 4.23
N GLN A 128 3.56 4.48 4.41
CA GLN A 128 2.88 5.43 3.52
C GLN A 128 3.86 6.51 3.03
N ILE A 129 5.06 6.09 2.60
CA ILE A 129 6.14 6.99 2.20
C ILE A 129 5.81 7.68 0.87
N LYS A 130 5.88 9.02 0.89
CA LYS A 130 5.76 9.90 -0.27
C LYS A 130 6.99 10.81 -0.38
N PRO A 131 7.44 11.22 -1.58
CA PRO A 131 6.99 10.79 -2.92
C PRO A 131 7.56 9.41 -3.31
N PHE A 132 7.13 8.88 -4.47
CA PHE A 132 7.53 7.53 -4.94
C PHE A 132 9.05 7.32 -4.99
N GLN A 133 9.82 8.34 -5.37
CA GLN A 133 11.28 8.25 -5.43
C GLN A 133 11.88 7.84 -4.08
N LYS A 134 11.39 8.45 -2.99
CA LYS A 134 11.82 8.12 -1.63
C LYS A 134 11.45 6.69 -1.24
N LEU A 135 10.22 6.26 -1.57
CA LEU A 135 9.79 4.88 -1.34
C LEU A 135 10.66 3.89 -2.14
N ASN A 136 10.95 4.22 -3.40
CA ASN A 136 11.75 3.38 -4.27
C ASN A 136 13.16 3.20 -3.70
N ASP A 137 13.84 4.30 -3.39
CA ASP A 137 15.26 4.27 -3.04
C ASP A 137 15.50 3.69 -1.64
N LEU A 138 14.60 3.98 -0.69
CA LEU A 138 14.76 3.56 0.71
C LEU A 138 14.17 2.19 1.04
N VAL A 139 13.15 1.74 0.31
CA VAL A 139 12.41 0.51 0.65
C VAL A 139 12.41 -0.49 -0.51
N LEU A 140 11.96 -0.08 -1.70
CA LEU A 140 11.79 -1.02 -2.81
C LEU A 140 13.11 -1.53 -3.37
N GLU A 141 14.13 -0.68 -3.46
CA GLU A 141 15.46 -1.05 -3.97
C GLU A 141 16.20 -2.05 -3.07
N PRO A 142 16.26 -1.86 -1.74
CA PRO A 142 16.78 -2.89 -0.83
C PRO A 142 16.02 -4.22 -0.97
N ILE A 143 14.69 -4.17 -1.00
CA ILE A 143 13.85 -5.37 -1.18
C ILE A 143 14.11 -6.02 -2.55
N ARG A 144 14.31 -5.24 -3.61
CA ARG A 144 14.63 -5.73 -4.96
C ARG A 144 15.93 -6.53 -4.97
N LYS A 145 16.96 -6.04 -4.29
CA LYS A 145 18.26 -6.74 -4.19
C LYS A 145 18.10 -8.09 -3.50
N LEU A 146 17.38 -8.13 -2.38
CA LEU A 146 17.09 -9.38 -1.67
C LEU A 146 16.22 -10.32 -2.52
N PHE A 147 15.21 -9.77 -3.19
CA PHE A 147 14.28 -10.52 -4.03
C PHE A 147 15.01 -11.34 -5.11
N PHE A 148 15.99 -10.76 -5.81
CA PHE A 148 16.70 -11.49 -6.87
C PHE A 148 17.75 -12.48 -6.35
N CYS A 149 18.21 -12.34 -5.11
CA CYS A 149 19.19 -13.24 -4.49
C CYS A 149 18.56 -14.39 -3.69
N SER A 150 17.22 -14.44 -3.59
CA SER A 150 16.52 -15.35 -2.67
C SER A 150 15.69 -16.41 -3.40
N SER A 151 15.16 -17.37 -2.63
CA SER A 151 14.32 -18.45 -3.13
C SER A 151 12.97 -17.98 -3.66
N VAL A 152 12.26 -18.87 -4.36
CA VAL A 152 10.90 -18.59 -4.88
C VAL A 152 9.92 -18.28 -3.75
N GLU A 153 10.01 -18.95 -2.61
CA GLU A 153 9.15 -18.70 -1.45
C GLU A 153 9.34 -17.27 -0.91
N PHE A 154 10.59 -16.82 -0.82
CA PHE A 154 10.89 -15.45 -0.42
C PHE A 154 10.32 -14.44 -1.44
N LYS A 155 10.47 -14.71 -2.74
CA LYS A 155 9.89 -13.88 -3.81
C LYS A 155 8.37 -13.78 -3.68
N CYS A 156 7.69 -14.89 -3.39
CA CYS A 156 6.25 -14.93 -3.13
C CYS A 156 5.87 -14.08 -1.91
N GLN A 157 6.62 -14.17 -0.80
CA GLN A 157 6.39 -13.37 0.40
C GLN A 157 6.57 -11.87 0.15
N VAL A 158 7.58 -11.49 -0.64
CA VAL A 158 7.75 -10.10 -1.08
C VAL A 158 6.54 -9.63 -1.89
N LEU A 159 6.04 -10.43 -2.83
CA LEU A 159 4.85 -10.07 -3.61
C LEU A 159 3.61 -9.92 -2.73
N SER A 160 3.42 -10.80 -1.75
CA SER A 160 2.35 -10.66 -0.75
C SER A 160 2.50 -9.36 0.05
N CYS A 161 3.70 -9.03 0.52
CA CYS A 161 4.00 -7.78 1.23
C CYS A 161 3.68 -6.55 0.36
N LEU A 162 4.10 -6.53 -0.91
CA LEU A 162 3.86 -5.43 -1.83
C LEU A 162 2.37 -5.32 -2.22
N THR A 163 1.65 -6.45 -2.25
CA THR A 163 0.19 -6.47 -2.42
C THR A 163 -0.50 -5.81 -1.23
N GLU A 164 -0.13 -6.15 -0.01
CA GLU A 164 -0.70 -5.51 1.18
C GLU A 164 -0.33 -4.03 1.26
N MET A 165 0.90 -3.64 0.87
CA MET A 165 1.29 -2.24 0.80
C MET A 165 0.45 -1.45 -0.20
N LEU A 166 0.18 -2.02 -1.39
CA LEU A 166 -0.72 -1.44 -2.38
C LEU A 166 -2.11 -1.19 -1.78
N LEU A 167 -2.65 -2.16 -1.06
CA LEU A 167 -3.96 -2.04 -0.43
C LEU A 167 -3.96 -1.01 0.71
N THR A 168 -2.90 -0.93 1.52
CA THR A 168 -2.76 0.10 2.56
C THR A 168 -2.74 1.51 1.95
N LEU A 169 -1.96 1.71 0.89
CA LEU A 169 -1.92 2.99 0.17
C LEU A 169 -3.30 3.34 -0.41
N ALA A 170 -4.02 2.38 -1.00
CA ALA A 170 -5.36 2.61 -1.53
C ALA A 170 -6.41 2.85 -0.43
N ARG A 171 -6.31 2.22 0.74
CA ARG A 171 -7.17 2.53 1.89
C ARG A 171 -6.93 3.96 2.38
N SER A 172 -5.68 4.41 2.38
CA SER A 172 -5.34 5.77 2.80
C SER A 172 -6.05 6.84 1.95
N THR A 173 -6.31 6.57 0.66
CA THR A 173 -7.04 7.51 -0.20
C THR A 173 -8.52 7.64 0.16
N LEU A 174 -9.13 6.63 0.78
CA LEU A 174 -10.50 6.74 1.30
C LEU A 174 -10.55 7.64 2.53
N VAL A 175 -9.58 7.49 3.43
CA VAL A 175 -9.53 8.29 4.66
C VAL A 175 -9.40 9.77 4.31
N THR A 176 -8.52 10.11 3.36
CA THR A 176 -8.37 11.50 2.89
C THR A 176 -9.65 12.03 2.26
N ALA A 177 -10.34 11.22 1.44
CA ALA A 177 -11.61 11.63 0.82
C ALA A 177 -12.75 11.81 1.84
N MET A 178 -12.80 10.99 2.91
CA MET A 178 -13.79 11.15 3.98
C MET A 178 -13.56 12.39 4.85
N GLU A 179 -12.33 12.87 4.95
CA GLU A 179 -12.01 14.12 5.64
C GLU A 179 -12.49 15.36 4.86
N GLU A 180 -12.65 15.25 3.53
CA GLU A 180 -13.17 16.32 2.65
C GLU A 180 -14.69 16.54 2.80
N ASP A 181 -15.46 15.50 3.14
CA ASP A 181 -16.93 15.55 3.27
C ASP A 181 -17.43 16.18 4.58
N LYS A 182 -16.54 16.57 5.51
CA LYS A 182 -16.94 17.34 6.69
C LYS A 182 -17.13 18.80 6.29
N PRO A 183 -18.35 19.36 6.32
CA PRO A 183 -18.55 20.77 6.03
C PRO A 183 -17.83 21.58 7.11
N SER A 184 -16.86 22.37 6.69
CA SER A 184 -16.21 23.41 7.48
C SER A 184 -17.28 24.37 8.01
N GLN A 185 -17.82 24.11 9.20
CA GLN A 185 -18.58 25.10 9.95
C GLN A 185 -17.60 26.11 10.53
N SER A 186 -17.05 26.97 9.67
CA SER A 186 -16.37 28.20 10.08
C SER A 186 -17.35 29.36 9.96
N THR A 187 -18.17 29.54 11.00
CA THR A 187 -18.85 30.81 11.27
C THR A 187 -17.81 31.84 11.72
N SER A 188 -17.15 32.51 10.78
CA SER A 188 -16.64 33.87 10.98
C SER A 188 -16.28 34.50 9.63
N ALA A 189 -17.08 35.48 9.23
CA ALA A 189 -16.85 36.31 8.06
C ALA A 189 -15.53 37.09 8.19
N THR A 190 -14.53 36.72 7.39
CA THR A 190 -13.44 37.60 6.97
C THR A 190 -13.14 37.32 5.49
N PRO A 191 -13.00 38.35 4.62
CA PRO A 191 -12.70 38.13 3.21
C PRO A 191 -11.19 37.93 3.07
N LEU A 192 -10.75 36.70 2.81
CA LEU A 192 -9.35 36.38 2.59
C LEU A 192 -9.15 35.66 1.24
N SER A 193 -8.31 36.29 0.42
CA SER A 193 -7.36 35.77 -0.59
C SER A 193 -7.76 34.68 -1.59
N VAL A 194 -7.49 34.96 -2.87
CA VAL A 194 -7.80 34.18 -4.09
C VAL A 194 -6.88 32.97 -4.30
N ASN A 195 -6.25 32.42 -3.25
CA ASN A 195 -5.25 31.35 -3.39
C ASN A 195 -5.61 30.01 -2.69
N ASP A 196 -6.81 29.88 -2.14
CA ASP A 196 -7.27 28.60 -1.58
C ASP A 196 -7.79 27.67 -2.71
N LEU A 197 -6.86 27.19 -3.54
CA LEU A 197 -7.05 25.95 -4.30
C LEU A 197 -6.92 24.77 -3.31
N PRO A 198 -7.72 23.69 -3.46
CA PRO A 198 -7.82 22.65 -2.43
C PRO A 198 -6.50 21.89 -2.29
N MET A 199 -5.81 22.07 -1.17
CA MET A 199 -4.58 21.37 -0.80
C MET A 199 -4.74 19.83 -0.74
N SER A 200 -5.97 19.33 -0.59
CA SER A 200 -6.27 17.88 -0.45
C SER A 200 -6.21 17.11 -1.78
N ASN A 201 -6.57 17.75 -2.90
CA ASN A 201 -6.44 17.15 -4.25
C ASN A 201 -4.98 16.81 -4.60
N ASN A 202 -4.01 17.50 -3.99
CA ASN A 202 -2.61 17.17 -4.19
C ASN A 202 -2.20 15.90 -3.43
N GLU A 203 -2.72 15.66 -2.22
CA GLU A 203 -2.33 14.49 -1.41
C GLU A 203 -2.87 13.17 -1.98
N THR A 204 -4.13 13.16 -2.43
CA THR A 204 -4.74 12.02 -3.12
C THR A 204 -4.03 11.75 -4.44
N ARG A 205 -3.73 12.80 -5.22
CA ARG A 205 -3.00 12.67 -6.48
C ARG A 205 -1.57 12.17 -6.28
N GLU A 206 -0.85 12.65 -5.26
CA GLU A 206 0.46 12.13 -4.89
C GLU A 206 0.39 10.65 -4.50
N THR A 207 -0.62 10.24 -3.75
CA THR A 207 -0.83 8.83 -3.38
C THR A 207 -1.06 7.97 -4.63
N CYS A 208 -1.88 8.44 -5.57
CA CYS A 208 -2.10 7.78 -6.86
C CYS A 208 -0.81 7.64 -7.68
N LEU A 209 0.07 8.65 -7.67
CA LEU A 209 1.39 8.57 -8.32
C LEU A 209 2.28 7.51 -7.65
N VAL A 210 2.26 7.42 -6.32
CA VAL A 210 2.97 6.36 -5.58
C VAL A 210 2.43 4.97 -5.91
N ILE A 211 1.10 4.81 -5.94
CA ILE A 211 0.43 3.56 -6.34
C ILE A 211 0.84 3.16 -7.77
N LYS A 212 0.79 4.08 -8.73
CA LYS A 212 1.22 3.84 -10.12
C LYS A 212 2.70 3.43 -10.17
N GLY A 213 3.55 4.12 -9.43
CA GLY A 213 4.97 3.79 -9.31
C GLY A 213 5.20 2.38 -8.76
N LEU A 214 4.47 2.02 -7.69
CA LEU A 214 4.55 0.70 -7.05
C LEU A 214 4.12 -0.42 -8.01
N ILE A 215 2.99 -0.25 -8.70
CA ILE A 215 2.52 -1.21 -9.71
C ILE A 215 3.56 -1.35 -10.84
N GLY A 216 4.12 -0.23 -11.29
CA GLY A 216 5.21 -0.21 -12.27
C GLY A 216 6.46 -0.95 -11.81
N PHE A 217 6.85 -0.79 -10.55
CA PHE A 217 7.96 -1.51 -9.93
C PHE A 217 7.69 -3.02 -9.89
N VAL A 218 6.53 -3.44 -9.37
CA VAL A 218 6.15 -4.86 -9.27
C VAL A 218 6.11 -5.49 -10.66
N ASN A 219 5.51 -4.82 -11.65
CA ASN A 219 5.46 -5.28 -13.03
C ASN A 219 6.86 -5.55 -13.62
N ARG A 220 7.84 -4.69 -13.33
CA ARG A 220 9.24 -4.88 -13.79
C ARG A 220 9.90 -6.06 -13.11
N ILE A 221 9.85 -6.16 -11.78
CA ILE A 221 10.49 -7.27 -11.06
C ILE A 221 9.84 -8.61 -11.42
N CYS A 222 8.51 -8.68 -11.57
CA CYS A 222 7.79 -9.89 -11.94
C CYS A 222 8.12 -10.36 -13.36
N THR A 223 8.33 -9.43 -14.29
CA THR A 223 8.74 -9.77 -15.67
C THR A 223 10.09 -10.48 -15.67
N VAL A 224 11.07 -9.95 -14.93
CA VAL A 224 12.41 -10.55 -14.81
C VAL A 224 12.36 -11.84 -13.99
N ALA A 225 11.64 -11.86 -12.88
CA ALA A 225 11.50 -13.02 -12.01
C ALA A 225 10.90 -14.23 -12.73
N SER A 226 9.87 -14.01 -13.55
CA SER A 226 9.23 -15.08 -14.32
C SER A 226 10.21 -15.72 -15.30
N GLN A 227 11.08 -14.92 -15.91
CA GLN A 227 12.14 -15.43 -16.77
C GLN A 227 13.22 -16.20 -16.00
N MET A 228 13.67 -15.67 -14.86
CA MET A 228 14.71 -16.30 -14.04
C MET A 228 14.27 -17.64 -13.44
N GLU A 229 13.02 -17.72 -12.98
CA GLU A 229 12.46 -18.91 -12.31
C GLU A 229 11.78 -19.89 -13.27
N SER A 230 12.04 -19.77 -14.58
CA SER A 230 11.44 -20.64 -15.61
C SER A 230 9.91 -20.77 -15.51
N ASP A 231 9.24 -19.63 -15.25
CA ASP A 231 7.78 -19.54 -15.13
C ASP A 231 7.18 -20.44 -14.02
N HIS A 232 7.86 -20.52 -12.86
CA HIS A 232 7.41 -21.30 -11.70
C HIS A 232 5.96 -21.00 -11.27
N ILE A 233 5.17 -22.06 -11.05
CA ILE A 233 3.71 -21.99 -10.81
C ILE A 233 3.37 -21.16 -9.56
N LEU A 234 4.12 -21.31 -8.47
CA LEU A 234 3.90 -20.51 -7.24
C LEU A 234 4.13 -19.01 -7.49
N LEU A 235 5.14 -18.66 -8.27
CA LEU A 235 5.43 -17.27 -8.59
C LEU A 235 4.31 -16.70 -9.48
N GLN A 236 3.87 -17.45 -10.50
CA GLN A 236 2.72 -17.07 -11.32
C GLN A 236 1.46 -16.85 -10.48
N HIS A 237 1.18 -17.72 -9.51
CA HIS A 237 0.06 -17.57 -8.59
C HIS A 237 0.13 -16.23 -7.83
N CYS A 238 1.29 -15.90 -7.24
CA CYS A 238 1.48 -14.64 -6.51
C CYS A 238 1.42 -13.40 -7.41
N ILE A 239 1.98 -13.47 -8.62
CA ILE A 239 1.87 -12.41 -9.63
C ILE A 239 0.41 -12.14 -9.97
N LEU A 240 -0.38 -13.19 -10.20
CA LEU A 240 -1.81 -13.08 -10.47
C LEU A 240 -2.57 -12.51 -9.28
N CYS A 241 -2.26 -12.93 -8.04
CA CYS A 241 -2.88 -12.35 -6.84
C CYS A 241 -2.67 -10.84 -6.77
N PHE A 242 -1.46 -10.36 -7.05
CA PHE A 242 -1.16 -8.92 -7.09
C PHE A 242 -1.99 -8.20 -8.16
N PHE A 243 -1.96 -8.68 -9.41
CA PHE A 243 -2.66 -8.00 -10.50
C PHE A 243 -4.19 -8.10 -10.41
N GLU A 244 -4.73 -9.14 -9.79
CA GLU A 244 -6.15 -9.22 -9.47
C GLU A 244 -6.56 -8.09 -8.53
N GLN A 245 -5.78 -7.80 -7.49
CA GLN A 245 -6.02 -6.64 -6.61
C GLN A 245 -5.92 -5.32 -7.38
N VAL A 246 -4.94 -5.18 -8.28
CA VAL A 246 -4.83 -4.00 -9.17
C VAL A 246 -6.07 -3.85 -10.07
N SER A 247 -6.60 -4.96 -10.59
CA SER A 247 -7.73 -4.93 -11.53
C SER A 247 -9.04 -4.43 -10.92
N ILE A 248 -9.23 -4.61 -9.62
CA ILE A 248 -10.42 -4.18 -8.88
C ILE A 248 -10.18 -2.91 -8.05
N LEU A 249 -8.99 -2.29 -8.15
CA LEU A 249 -8.56 -1.21 -7.27
C LEU A 249 -9.52 -0.02 -7.30
N HIS A 250 -9.84 0.51 -8.48
CA HIS A 250 -10.77 1.64 -8.62
C HIS A 250 -12.20 1.29 -8.18
N LYS A 251 -12.65 0.04 -8.35
CA LYS A 251 -13.97 -0.39 -7.89
C LYS A 251 -14.09 -0.34 -6.37
N ASN A 252 -13.03 -0.77 -5.68
CA ASN A 252 -12.99 -0.79 -4.22
C ASN A 252 -12.64 0.59 -3.63
N TYR A 253 -11.87 1.38 -4.37
CA TYR A 253 -11.34 2.67 -3.96
C TYR A 253 -11.61 3.72 -5.06
N PRO A 254 -12.81 4.34 -5.08
CA PRO A 254 -13.22 5.25 -6.16
C PRO A 254 -12.31 6.47 -6.32
N SER A 255 -11.61 6.88 -5.27
CA SER A 255 -10.62 7.97 -5.28
C SER A 255 -9.35 7.63 -6.08
N VAL A 256 -9.16 6.37 -6.49
CA VAL A 256 -8.00 5.92 -7.26
C VAL A 256 -8.32 5.89 -8.75
N TRP A 257 -8.12 7.01 -9.43
CA TRP A 257 -8.39 7.19 -10.87
C TRP A 257 -7.26 6.63 -11.76
N LEU A 258 -6.94 5.34 -11.60
CA LEU A 258 -5.82 4.68 -12.28
C LEU A 258 -6.28 3.46 -13.08
N PHE A 259 -5.87 3.39 -14.36
CA PHE A 259 -6.01 2.22 -15.21
C PHE A 259 -4.63 1.67 -15.62
N TYR A 260 -4.20 0.58 -14.97
CA TYR A 260 -2.91 -0.05 -15.21
C TYR A 260 -3.06 -1.51 -15.67
N ILE A 261 -2.39 -1.86 -16.76
CA ILE A 261 -2.40 -3.22 -17.33
C ILE A 261 -1.02 -3.85 -17.16
N PRO A 262 -0.93 -5.16 -16.85
CA PRO A 262 0.36 -5.86 -16.79
C PRO A 262 1.14 -5.74 -18.11
N SER A 263 2.46 -5.92 -18.04
CA SER A 263 3.28 -5.95 -19.24
C SER A 263 2.84 -7.07 -20.19
N SER A 264 3.06 -6.86 -21.49
CA SER A 264 2.83 -7.89 -22.51
C SER A 264 3.59 -9.17 -22.17
N ALA A 265 4.81 -9.06 -21.64
CA ALA A 265 5.61 -10.20 -21.22
C ALA A 265 4.87 -11.05 -20.17
N ILE A 266 4.27 -10.42 -19.15
CA ILE A 266 3.50 -11.15 -18.14
C ILE A 266 2.24 -11.76 -18.76
N ILE A 267 1.48 -11.00 -19.54
CA ILE A 267 0.22 -11.48 -20.14
C ILE A 267 0.46 -12.70 -21.03
N TYR A 268 1.45 -12.65 -21.93
CA TYR A 268 1.72 -13.77 -22.83
C TYR A 268 2.37 -14.96 -22.13
N ARG A 269 3.24 -14.74 -21.13
CA ARG A 269 3.76 -15.84 -20.30
C ARG A 269 2.64 -16.57 -19.56
N LEU A 270 1.62 -15.84 -19.08
CA LEU A 270 0.45 -16.42 -18.43
C LEU A 270 -0.50 -17.11 -19.43
N LEU A 271 -0.69 -16.52 -20.63
CA LEU A 271 -1.52 -17.08 -21.68
C LEU A 271 -0.98 -18.43 -22.19
N PHE A 272 0.34 -18.53 -22.35
CA PHE A 272 1.02 -19.73 -22.82
C PHE A 272 1.63 -20.57 -21.68
N ALA A 273 1.22 -20.32 -20.44
CA ALA A 273 1.67 -21.10 -19.29
C ALA A 273 1.24 -22.55 -19.43
N SER A 274 2.07 -23.48 -18.97
CA SER A 274 1.77 -24.92 -18.99
C SER A 274 0.69 -25.36 -18.00
N ASN A 275 0.11 -24.44 -17.24
CA ASN A 275 -0.93 -24.74 -16.25
C ASN A 275 -2.24 -23.99 -16.56
N PRO A 276 -3.41 -24.63 -16.34
CA PRO A 276 -4.71 -24.03 -16.62
C PRO A 276 -5.09 -22.93 -15.60
N MET A 277 -4.47 -22.94 -14.41
CA MET A 277 -4.70 -21.94 -13.36
C MET A 277 -4.36 -20.54 -13.87
N ALA A 278 -3.21 -20.39 -14.52
CA ALA A 278 -2.74 -19.12 -15.05
C ALA A 278 -3.69 -18.56 -16.12
N VAL A 279 -4.09 -19.41 -17.09
CA VAL A 279 -4.99 -19.00 -18.18
C VAL A 279 -6.38 -18.66 -17.65
N SER A 280 -6.94 -19.48 -16.76
CA SER A 280 -8.27 -19.22 -16.18
C SER A 280 -8.31 -17.90 -15.39
N ARG A 281 -7.28 -17.64 -14.58
CA ARG A 281 -7.18 -16.39 -13.80
C ARG A 281 -6.87 -15.20 -14.69
N LEU A 282 -6.08 -15.37 -15.75
CA LEU A 282 -5.86 -14.33 -16.76
C LEU A 282 -7.18 -13.92 -17.44
N CYS A 283 -8.02 -14.88 -17.81
CA CYS A 283 -9.35 -14.58 -18.37
C CYS A 283 -10.20 -13.77 -17.40
N ASN A 284 -10.22 -14.15 -16.11
CA ASN A 284 -10.92 -13.39 -15.07
C ASN A 284 -10.35 -11.97 -14.91
N LEU A 285 -9.02 -11.84 -14.95
CA LEU A 285 -8.32 -10.57 -14.86
C LEU A 285 -8.73 -9.60 -15.99
N ILE A 286 -8.87 -10.10 -17.22
CA ILE A 286 -9.32 -9.30 -18.38
C ILE A 286 -10.77 -8.81 -18.18
N VAL A 287 -11.64 -9.67 -17.66
CA VAL A 287 -13.04 -9.29 -17.36
C VAL A 287 -13.05 -8.17 -16.32
N ASN A 288 -12.28 -8.30 -15.24
CA ASN A 288 -12.16 -7.26 -14.23
C ASN A 288 -11.65 -5.93 -14.81
N TYR A 289 -10.61 -5.97 -15.66
CA TYR A 289 -10.09 -4.76 -16.30
C TYR A 289 -11.11 -4.08 -17.22
N LYS A 290 -11.89 -4.85 -17.98
CA LYS A 290 -12.97 -4.32 -18.82
C LYS A 290 -14.00 -3.58 -17.96
N GLU A 291 -14.50 -4.22 -16.91
CA GLU A 291 -15.50 -3.61 -16.01
C GLU A 291 -14.95 -2.38 -15.29
N THR A 292 -13.69 -2.40 -14.86
CA THR A 292 -13.03 -1.26 -14.22
C THR A 292 -12.86 -0.10 -15.20
N PHE A 293 -12.49 -0.36 -16.45
CA PHE A 293 -12.42 0.65 -17.50
C PHE A 293 -13.80 1.28 -17.78
N GLU A 294 -14.85 0.46 -17.90
CA GLU A 294 -16.22 0.95 -18.10
C GLU A 294 -16.70 1.79 -16.91
N SER A 295 -16.30 1.43 -15.68
CA SER A 295 -16.58 2.21 -14.47
C SER A 295 -15.86 3.55 -14.47
N LEU A 296 -14.57 3.57 -14.80
CA LEU A 296 -13.77 4.80 -14.91
C LEU A 296 -14.35 5.74 -15.97
N LYS A 297 -14.69 5.21 -17.14
CA LYS A 297 -15.30 5.98 -18.22
C LYS A 297 -16.65 6.61 -17.82
N ARG A 298 -17.47 5.87 -17.07
CA ARG A 298 -18.74 6.39 -16.52
C ARG A 298 -18.49 7.50 -15.49
N ALA A 299 -17.53 7.30 -14.58
CA ALA A 299 -17.15 8.30 -13.58
C ALA A 299 -16.67 9.60 -14.23
N GLN A 300 -15.86 9.50 -15.29
CA GLN A 300 -15.36 10.65 -16.06
C GLN A 300 -16.48 11.44 -16.75
N LEU A 301 -17.52 10.76 -17.27
CA LEU A 301 -18.66 11.43 -17.91
C LEU A 301 -19.52 12.18 -16.89
N SER A 302 -19.55 11.74 -15.63
CA SER A 302 -20.29 12.38 -14.54
C SER A 302 -19.52 13.49 -13.82
N SER A 303 -18.19 13.49 -13.88
CA SER A 303 -17.37 14.55 -13.28
C SER A 303 -17.38 15.80 -14.15
N ALA A 304 -17.94 16.89 -13.62
CA ALA A 304 -17.81 18.22 -14.21
C ALA A 304 -16.39 18.74 -13.92
N GLU A 305 -15.60 18.92 -14.99
CA GLU A 305 -14.26 19.53 -15.03
C GLU A 305 -13.06 18.67 -14.59
N GLY A 306 -12.12 18.48 -15.52
CA GLY A 306 -10.68 18.45 -15.23
C GLY A 306 -10.01 17.15 -14.81
N ASP A 307 -10.73 16.17 -14.23
CA ASP A 307 -10.08 14.96 -13.71
C ASP A 307 -9.76 13.96 -14.85
N VAL A 308 -8.49 13.95 -15.26
CA VAL A 308 -7.98 13.03 -16.29
C VAL A 308 -7.50 11.76 -15.60
N PHE A 309 -8.19 10.65 -15.82
CA PHE A 309 -7.72 9.35 -15.33
C PHE A 309 -6.42 8.95 -16.03
N ASP A 310 -5.49 8.41 -15.26
CA ASP A 310 -4.17 8.03 -15.75
C ASP A 310 -4.24 6.64 -16.40
N GLY A 311 -3.76 6.52 -17.65
CA GLY A 311 -3.68 5.25 -18.38
C GLY A 311 -4.62 5.07 -19.57
N LEU A 312 -5.25 6.13 -20.10
CA LEU A 312 -6.04 6.05 -21.35
C LEU A 312 -5.24 5.47 -22.53
N GLU A 313 -3.95 5.75 -22.58
CA GLU A 313 -2.97 5.18 -23.52
C GLU A 313 -2.86 3.64 -23.45
N ASN A 314 -3.24 3.03 -22.33
CA ASN A 314 -3.22 1.57 -22.16
C ASN A 314 -4.44 0.87 -22.81
N VAL A 315 -5.49 1.60 -23.20
CA VAL A 315 -6.73 1.02 -23.73
C VAL A 315 -6.50 0.32 -25.08
N ASP A 316 -5.73 0.93 -25.97
CA ASP A 316 -5.40 0.31 -27.26
C ASP A 316 -4.55 -0.94 -27.09
N ARG A 317 -3.73 -0.98 -26.04
CA ARG A 317 -2.95 -2.15 -25.66
C ARG A 317 -3.85 -3.23 -25.08
N PHE A 318 -4.81 -2.87 -24.22
CA PHE A 318 -5.80 -3.78 -23.68
C PHE A 318 -6.60 -4.48 -24.78
N ASN A 319 -7.11 -3.71 -25.73
CA ASN A 319 -7.93 -4.22 -26.81
C ASN A 319 -7.14 -5.20 -27.70
N ARG A 320 -5.85 -4.95 -27.91
CA ARG A 320 -4.95 -5.89 -28.60
C ARG A 320 -4.76 -7.18 -27.82
N HIS A 321 -4.49 -7.10 -26.52
CA HIS A 321 -4.40 -8.29 -25.64
C HIS A 321 -5.67 -9.13 -25.65
N LEU A 322 -6.84 -8.48 -25.55
CA LEU A 322 -8.14 -9.16 -25.62
C LEU A 322 -8.32 -9.91 -26.95
N LEU A 323 -7.97 -9.26 -28.07
CA LEU A 323 -8.05 -9.89 -29.39
C LEU A 323 -7.10 -11.08 -29.49
N ASP A 324 -5.85 -10.93 -29.07
CA ASP A 324 -4.86 -12.00 -29.10
C ASP A 324 -5.26 -13.19 -28.23
N ILE A 325 -5.85 -12.95 -27.05
CA ILE A 325 -6.31 -14.00 -26.13
C ILE A 325 -7.55 -14.71 -26.71
N SER A 326 -8.50 -13.98 -27.28
CA SER A 326 -9.66 -14.56 -27.97
C SER A 326 -9.25 -15.36 -29.20
N ASP A 327 -8.30 -14.85 -29.98
CA ASP A 327 -7.78 -15.51 -31.17
C ASP A 327 -6.98 -16.77 -30.80
N SER A 328 -6.32 -16.78 -29.64
CA SER A 328 -5.56 -17.93 -29.12
C SER A 328 -6.43 -19.03 -28.53
N ILE A 329 -7.42 -18.68 -27.71
CA ILE A 329 -8.22 -19.67 -26.97
C ILE A 329 -9.42 -20.17 -27.78
N TRP A 330 -10.08 -19.30 -28.56
CA TRP A 330 -11.37 -19.62 -29.18
C TRP A 330 -11.33 -19.68 -30.70
N ARG A 331 -10.72 -18.67 -31.35
CA ARG A 331 -10.84 -18.55 -32.82
C ARG A 331 -9.80 -19.36 -33.59
N ASN A 332 -8.80 -19.93 -32.91
CA ASN A 332 -7.67 -20.67 -33.51
C ASN A 332 -6.89 -19.83 -34.54
N LYS A 333 -6.69 -18.54 -34.26
CA LYS A 333 -5.98 -17.58 -35.13
C LYS A 333 -4.73 -17.00 -34.47
N ALA A 334 -4.25 -17.63 -33.41
CA ALA A 334 -3.08 -17.19 -32.63
C ALA A 334 -1.84 -16.94 -33.51
N PHE A 335 -1.67 -17.79 -34.53
CA PHE A 335 -0.50 -17.82 -35.40
C PHE A 335 -0.75 -17.21 -36.80
N GLU A 336 -1.86 -16.47 -36.98
CA GLU A 336 -2.06 -15.66 -38.18
C GLU A 336 -1.28 -14.35 -38.04
N ASP A 337 -0.39 -14.05 -39.00
CA ASP A 337 0.36 -12.80 -38.99
C ASP A 337 -0.60 -11.64 -39.29
N ARG A 338 -0.85 -10.82 -38.27
CA ARG A 338 -1.66 -9.61 -38.36
C ARG A 338 -0.81 -8.46 -37.88
N SER A 339 -0.79 -7.38 -38.64
CA SER A 339 -0.10 -6.11 -38.32
C SER A 339 -0.45 -5.50 -36.96
N LYS A 340 -1.48 -6.02 -36.25
CA LYS A 340 -1.96 -5.56 -34.95
C LYS A 340 -1.69 -6.53 -33.79
N SER A 341 -1.19 -7.75 -34.04
CA SER A 341 -0.94 -8.73 -32.97
C SER A 341 0.32 -8.38 -32.20
N LEU A 342 0.27 -8.49 -30.88
CA LEU A 342 1.40 -8.27 -29.99
C LEU A 342 2.07 -9.61 -29.59
N CYS A 343 1.47 -10.76 -29.95
CA CYS A 343 2.00 -12.11 -29.70
C CYS A 343 3.42 -12.32 -30.23
N TYR A 344 3.75 -11.71 -31.36
CA TYR A 344 5.05 -11.90 -32.04
C TYR A 344 6.13 -10.89 -31.61
N ASN A 345 5.76 -9.87 -30.83
CA ASN A 345 6.66 -8.79 -30.42
C ASN A 345 7.32 -9.04 -29.05
N ILE A 346 7.32 -10.29 -28.58
CA ILE A 346 7.90 -10.64 -27.27
C ILE A 346 9.40 -10.92 -27.45
N PRO A 347 10.31 -10.14 -26.84
CA PRO A 347 11.72 -10.51 -26.80
C PRO A 347 11.85 -11.84 -26.04
N ARG A 348 12.54 -12.80 -26.64
CA ARG A 348 12.83 -14.11 -26.05
C ARG A 348 13.70 -13.98 -24.80
#